data_AF-A0A4Q9GML0-F1
#
_entry.id   AF-A0A4Q9GML0-F1
#
_cell.length_a   1.000
_cell.length_b   1.000
_cell.length_c   1.000
_cell.angle_alpha   90.00
_cell.angle_beta   90.00
_cell.angle_gamma   90.00
#
_symmetry.space_group_name_H-M   'P 1'
#
loop_
_entity.id
_entity.type
_entity.pdbx_description
1 polymer ?
#
loop_
_entity_poly.entity_id
_entity_poly.type
_entity_poly.pdbx_seq_one_letter_code
_entity_poly.pdbx_strand_id
1 'polypeptide(L)' 'MDRLSRRRLPPYTRRDTASYVAAMAAALRQLARKNDLATLAYLLDMARLEAETEARRAEDDNSGPILEGS' A
#
# COMPACT_ATOMS: atom_id res chain seq x y z
N MET A 1 7.89 38.59 -2.70
CA MET A 1 7.77 37.41 -3.57
C MET A 1 8.28 36.19 -2.81
N ASP A 2 7.46 35.60 -1.94
CA ASP A 2 7.72 34.22 -1.44
C ASP A 2 6.44 33.61 -0.82
N ARG A 3 5.46 33.27 -1.67
CA ARG A 3 4.22 32.59 -1.26
C ARG A 3 4.05 31.24 -1.95
N LEU A 4 5.17 30.61 -2.29
CA LEU A 4 5.23 29.24 -2.76
C LEU A 4 5.99 28.41 -1.72
N SER A 5 5.56 28.49 -0.46
CA SER A 5 5.78 27.40 0.49
C SER A 5 5.16 26.17 -0.16
N ARG A 6 6.01 25.39 -0.85
CA ARG A 6 5.67 24.09 -1.42
C ARG A 6 4.89 23.38 -0.35
N ARG A 7 3.58 23.26 -0.57
CA ARG A 7 2.69 22.41 0.20
C ARG A 7 3.18 21.01 -0.09
N ARG A 8 4.23 20.60 0.62
CA ARG A 8 4.80 19.28 0.57
C ARG A 8 3.70 18.42 1.16
N LEU A 9 2.87 17.87 0.27
CA LEU A 9 1.94 16.80 0.64
C LEU A 9 2.78 15.81 1.46
N PRO A 10 2.31 15.37 2.63
CA PRO A 10 3.06 14.38 3.40
C PRO A 10 3.41 13.26 2.41
N PRO A 11 4.70 12.88 2.29
CA PRO A 11 5.06 11.80 1.39
C PRO A 11 4.21 10.60 1.79
N TYR A 12 3.42 10.06 0.85
CA TYR A 12 2.64 8.86 1.12
C TYR A 12 3.56 7.84 1.76
N THR A 13 3.17 7.35 2.93
CA THR A 13 4.02 6.40 3.63
C THR A 13 4.10 5.11 2.83
N ARG A 14 5.12 4.29 3.10
CA ARG A 14 5.24 2.96 2.50
C ARG A 14 3.97 2.14 2.78
N ARG A 15 3.39 2.28 3.98
CA ARG A 15 2.11 1.69 4.38
C ARG A 15 0.95 2.18 3.52
N ASP A 16 0.82 3.49 3.31
CA ASP A 16 -0.26 4.07 2.50
C ASP A 16 -0.21 3.55 1.07
N THR A 17 0.99 3.51 0.50
CA THR A 17 1.22 3.02 -0.86
C THR A 17 0.87 1.54 -0.97
N ALA A 18 1.35 0.72 -0.04
CA ALA A 18 1.06 -0.72 -0.02
C ALA A 18 -0.44 -1.01 0.17
N SER A 19 -1.10 -0.27 1.07
CA SER A 19 -2.55 -0.38 1.29
C SER A 19 -3.35 0.00 0.05
N TYR A 20 -2.93 1.07 -0.65
CA TYR A 20 -3.55 1.48 -1.91
C TYR A 20 -3.41 0.42 -3.00
N VAL A 21 -2.21 -0.17 -3.15
CA VAL A 21 -1.96 -1.24 -4.13
C VAL A 21 -2.82 -2.47 -3.82
N ALA A 22 -2.94 -2.86 -2.55
CA ALA A 22 -3.80 -3.97 -2.14
C ALA A 22 -5.26 -3.75 -2.55
N ALA A 23 -5.80 -2.55 -2.31
CA ALA A 23 -7.17 -2.20 -2.68
C ALA A 23 -7.37 -2.21 -4.21
N MET A 24 -6.43 -1.66 -4.97
CA MET A 24 -6.47 -1.65 -6.44
C MET A 24 -6.41 -3.07 -7.02
N ALA A 25 -5.50 -3.90 -6.51
CA ALA A 25 -5.37 -5.29 -6.93
C ALA A 25 -6.67 -6.08 -6.66
N ALA A 26 -7.32 -5.85 -5.51
CA ALA A 26 -8.61 -6.47 -5.19
C ALA A 26 -9.72 -6.08 -6.18
N ALA A 27 -9.83 -4.79 -6.53
CA ALA A 27 -10.82 -4.30 -7.49
C ALA A 27 -10.57 -4.85 -8.90
N LEU A 28 -9.32 -4.81 -9.37
CA LEU A 28 -8.95 -5.35 -10.68
C LEU A 28 -9.15 -6.87 -10.76
N ARG A 29 -8.91 -7.61 -9.68
CA ARG A 29 -9.17 -9.05 -9.62
C ARG A 29 -10.64 -9.36 -9.84
N GLN A 30 -11.54 -8.56 -9.28
CA GLN A 30 -12.98 -8.74 -9.52
C GLN A 30 -13.34 -8.52 -10.99
N LEU A 31 -12.74 -7.52 -11.64
CA LEU A 31 -12.93 -7.28 -13.08
C LEU A 31 -12.35 -8.43 -13.92
N ALA A 32 -11.16 -8.92 -13.59
CA ALA A 32 -10.52 -10.04 -14.28
C ALA A 32 -11.38 -11.32 -14.18
N ARG A 33 -11.95 -11.61 -13.00
CA ARG A 33 -12.89 -12.74 -12.81
C ARG A 33 -14.17 -12.59 -13.62
N LYS A 34 -14.71 -11.38 -13.73
CA LYS A 34 -15.92 -11.10 -14.53
C LYS A 34 -15.72 -11.28 -16.04
N ASN A 35 -14.47 -11.24 -16.51
CA ASN A 35 -14.12 -11.35 -17.93
C ASN A 35 -13.33 -12.64 -18.23
N ASP A 36 -13.43 -13.66 -17.36
CA ASP A 36 -12.77 -14.97 -17.50
C ASP A 36 -11.23 -14.92 -17.70
N LEU A 37 -10.58 -13.86 -17.21
CA LEU A 37 -9.13 -13.71 -17.24
C LEU A 37 -8.48 -14.39 -16.02
N ALA A 38 -8.56 -15.73 -15.98
CA ALA A 38 -8.18 -16.52 -14.81
C ALA A 38 -6.73 -16.28 -14.32
N THR A 39 -5.76 -16.30 -15.24
CA THR A 39 -4.34 -16.05 -14.89
C THR A 39 -4.13 -14.65 -14.33
N LEU A 40 -4.78 -13.64 -14.91
CA LEU A 40 -4.69 -12.26 -14.42
C LEU A 40 -5.34 -12.12 -13.04
N ALA A 41 -6.50 -12.74 -12.82
CA ALA A 41 -7.16 -12.75 -11.52
C ALA A 41 -6.29 -13.40 -10.43
N TYR A 42 -5.55 -14.46 -10.78
CA TYR A 42 -4.59 -15.09 -9.89
C TYR A 42 -3.42 -14.16 -9.54
N LEU A 43 -2.78 -13.56 -10.54
CA LEU A 43 -1.67 -12.62 -10.34
C LEU A 43 -2.09 -11.43 -9.47
N LEU A 44 -3.30 -10.91 -9.68
CA LEU A 44 -3.84 -9.81 -8.88
C LEU A 44 -4.15 -10.22 -7.43
N ASP A 45 -4.51 -11.49 -7.17
CA ASP A 45 -4.65 -11.98 -5.79
C ASP A 45 -3.28 -12.06 -5.11
N MET A 46 -2.25 -12.52 -5.83
CA MET A 46 -0.88 -12.58 -5.30
C MET A 46 -0.33 -11.18 -5.00
N ALA A 47 -0.48 -10.25 -5.95
CA ALA A 47 -0.07 -8.86 -5.77
C ALA A 47 -0.78 -8.21 -4.57
N ARG A 48 -2.07 -8.52 -4.34
CA ARG A 48 -2.80 -8.07 -3.16
C ARG A 48 -2.18 -8.61 -1.87
N LEU A 49 -1.94 -9.92 -1.78
CA LEU A 49 -1.37 -10.54 -0.58
C LEU A 49 0.03 -10.01 -0.25
N GLU A 50 0.85 -9.76 -1.26
CA GLU A 50 2.17 -9.13 -1.10
C GLU A 50 2.04 -7.69 -0.58
N ALA A 51 1.17 -6.89 -1.18
CA ALA A 51 0.93 -5.51 -0.76
C ALA A 51 0.36 -5.41 0.66
N GLU A 52 -0.57 -6.30 1.03
CA GLU A 52 -1.06 -6.41 2.42
C GLU A 52 0.07 -6.79 3.39
N THR A 53 1.00 -7.64 2.96
CA THR A 53 2.16 -8.02 3.78
C THR A 53 3.15 -6.88 3.95
N GLU A 54 3.39 -6.09 2.90
CA GLU A 54 4.22 -4.90 2.98
C GLU A 54 3.60 -3.79 3.81
N ALA A 55 2.27 -3.63 3.78
CA ALA A 55 1.57 -2.70 4.65
C ALA A 55 1.81 -3.04 6.13
N ARG A 56 1.70 -4.32 6.50
CA ARG A 56 1.98 -4.81 7.87
C ARG A 56 3.44 -4.58 8.27
N ARG A 57 4.40 -4.92 7.41
CA ARG A 57 5.82 -4.67 7.67
C ARG A 57 6.12 -3.18 7.90
N ALA A 58 5.48 -2.31 7.12
CA ALA A 58 5.65 -0.86 7.28
C ALA A 58 5.01 -0.33 8.57
N GLU A 59 3.99 -1.00 9.12
CA GLU A 59 3.46 -0.70 10.46
C GLU A 59 4.45 -1.06 11.57
N ASP A 60 5.08 -2.23 11.44
CA ASP A 60 6.07 -2.73 12.39
C ASP A 60 7.35 -1.86 12.39
N ASP A 61 7.84 -1.46 11.20
CA ASP A 61 8.98 -0.55 11.05
C ASP A 61 8.74 0.83 11.68
N ASN A 62 7.50 1.35 11.60
CA ASN A 62 7.13 2.63 12.21
C ASN A 62 6.94 2.53 13.73
N SER A 63 6.98 1.31 14.29
CA SER A 63 6.85 1.02 15.72
C SER A 63 8.21 0.73 16.39
N GLY A 64 9.33 1.09 15.74
CA GLY A 64 10.69 0.99 16.26
C GLY A 64 10.86 1.55 17.69
N PRO A 65 11.86 1.06 18.44
CA PRO A 65 11.80 0.89 19.89
C PRO A 65 11.42 2.18 20.60
N ILE A 66 10.37 2.11 21.42
CA ILE A 66 10.13 3.10 22.47
C ILE A 66 11.38 3.03 23.35
N LEU A 67 12.27 4.01 23.20
CA LEU A 67 13.34 4.24 24.17
C LEU A 67 12.63 4.62 25.47
N GLU A 68 12.37 3.64 26.33
CA GLU A 68 12.08 3.92 27.73
C GLU A 68 13.27 4.70 28.28
N GLY A 69 13.03 5.94 28.70
CA GLY A 69 13.93 6.64 29.61
C GLY A 69 14.09 5.82 30.89
N SER A 70 15.11 6.01 31.71
CA SER A 70 16.02 7.13 31.93
C SER A 70 17.28 6.61 32.61
#